data_AF-A0A9P8CIZ8-F1
#
_entry.id   AF-A0A9P8CIZ8-F1
#
_cell.length_a   1.000
_cell.length_b   1.000
_cell.length_c   1.000
_cell.angle_alpha   90.00
_cell.angle_beta   90.00
_cell.angle_gamma   90.00
#
_symmetry.space_group_name_H-M   'P 1'
#
loop_
_entity.id
_entity.type
_entity.pdbx_description
1 polymer ?
#
loop_
_entity_poly.entity_id
_entity_poly.type
_entity_poly.pdbx_seq_one_letter_code
_entity_poly.pdbx_strand_id
1 'polypeptide(L)'
;MRVVEVIIDGFKSYAVRTVISGWDETFNSITGLNGSGKSNILDAICFVLGITNMGVVRAQNLQDLIYKRGQAGVTKASVTIVFDNRDKKKSPIGFEEYAQISVTRQIVLGGTSKYLINGHRAQQQTVQNLFQSVQLNINNPNFLIMQGRITKVLNMKPVEILAMIEEAAGTRMFEDRRDKAFKTMAKKEMKVTEITELLKDEIEPKLEKLRMEKRAFLDYQQ
;
A
#
# COMPACT_ATOMS: atom_id res chain seq x y z
N MET A 1 -6.43 -12.72 -10.45
CA MET A 1 -6.54 -11.33 -10.91
C MET A 1 -5.50 -11.09 -11.99
N ARG A 2 -5.90 -10.71 -13.22
CA ARG A 2 -5.00 -10.48 -14.36
C ARG A 2 -5.24 -9.11 -14.96
N VAL A 3 -4.23 -8.46 -15.52
CA VAL A 3 -4.41 -7.16 -16.20
C VAL A 3 -5.16 -7.39 -17.51
N VAL A 4 -6.18 -6.58 -17.76
CA VAL A 4 -6.94 -6.58 -19.02
C VAL A 4 -6.60 -5.34 -19.83
N GLU A 5 -6.49 -4.20 -19.16
CA GLU A 5 -6.18 -2.92 -19.80
C GLU A 5 -5.30 -2.04 -18.90
N VAL A 6 -4.41 -1.28 -19.54
CA VAL A 6 -3.68 -0.17 -18.92
C VAL A 6 -4.05 1.10 -19.67
N ILE A 7 -4.65 2.05 -18.98
CA ILE A 7 -5.09 3.33 -19.52
C ILE A 7 -4.16 4.42 -18.99
N ILE A 8 -3.51 5.14 -19.88
CA ILE A 8 -2.52 6.18 -19.58
C ILE A 8 -3.01 7.50 -20.15
N ASP A 9 -3.12 8.55 -19.34
CA ASP A 9 -3.56 9.88 -19.79
C ASP A 9 -2.69 10.97 -19.15
N GLY A 10 -2.15 11.87 -19.97
CA GLY A 10 -1.31 12.99 -19.55
C GLY A 10 -0.02 12.61 -18.80
N PHE A 11 0.49 11.39 -18.96
CA PHE A 11 1.63 10.85 -18.20
C PHE A 11 2.92 10.80 -19.03
N LYS A 12 3.97 11.49 -18.57
CA LYS A 12 5.31 11.54 -19.18
C LYS A 12 5.31 11.82 -20.69
N SER A 13 5.47 10.79 -21.52
CA SER A 13 5.47 10.88 -22.99
C SER A 13 4.08 10.79 -23.60
N TYR A 14 3.07 10.38 -22.82
CA TYR A 14 1.69 10.18 -23.26
C TYR A 14 0.87 11.44 -22.99
N ALA A 15 0.79 12.32 -23.99
CA ALA A 15 0.01 13.56 -23.90
C ALA A 15 -1.50 13.32 -23.86
N VAL A 16 -1.95 12.29 -24.57
CA VAL A 16 -3.36 11.96 -24.78
C VAL A 16 -3.68 10.59 -24.16
N ARG A 17 -4.97 10.40 -23.87
CA ARG A 17 -5.49 9.12 -23.39
C ARG A 17 -5.14 7.99 -24.36
N THR A 18 -4.33 7.06 -23.87
CA THR A 18 -3.87 5.86 -24.57
C THR A 18 -4.38 4.65 -23.80
N VAL A 19 -5.05 3.72 -24.49
CA VAL A 19 -5.55 2.47 -23.91
C VAL A 19 -4.73 1.33 -24.48
N ILE A 20 -4.08 0.57 -23.61
CA ILE A 20 -3.30 -0.62 -23.95
C ILE A 20 -4.09 -1.82 -23.47
N SER A 21 -4.76 -2.51 -24.39
CA SER A 21 -5.58 -3.70 -24.15
C SER A 21 -4.96 -4.94 -24.80
N GLY A 22 -5.62 -6.09 -24.68
CA GLY A 22 -5.17 -7.34 -25.32
C GLY A 22 -3.99 -8.02 -24.63
N TRP A 23 -3.90 -7.86 -23.30
CA TRP A 23 -2.88 -8.53 -22.50
C TRP A 23 -3.11 -10.04 -22.47
N ASP A 24 -2.08 -10.81 -22.81
CA ASP A 24 -2.07 -12.26 -22.69
C ASP A 24 -1.87 -12.67 -21.21
N GLU A 25 -2.36 -13.86 -20.85
CA GLU A 25 -2.25 -14.37 -19.49
C GLU A 25 -0.82 -14.75 -19.09
N THR A 26 0.00 -15.12 -20.06
CA THR A 26 1.30 -15.76 -19.84
C THR A 26 2.46 -14.87 -20.20
N PHE A 27 2.43 -14.25 -21.38
CA PHE A 27 3.57 -13.51 -21.89
C PHE A 27 3.16 -12.27 -22.66
N ASN A 28 3.68 -11.13 -22.23
CA ASN A 28 3.45 -9.85 -22.86
C ASN A 28 4.80 -9.21 -23.19
N SER A 29 4.92 -8.64 -24.39
CA SER A 29 6.13 -7.96 -24.84
C SER A 29 5.82 -6.52 -25.23
N ILE A 30 6.66 -5.59 -24.75
CA ILE A 30 6.58 -4.17 -25.08
C ILE A 30 7.84 -3.82 -25.88
N THR A 31 7.67 -3.57 -27.17
CA THR A 31 8.77 -3.26 -28.10
C THR A 31 8.56 -1.89 -28.76
N GLY A 32 9.61 -1.33 -29.34
CA GLY A 32 9.53 -0.05 -30.06
C GLY A 32 10.88 0.64 -30.18
N LEU A 33 10.93 1.70 -31.00
CA LEU A 33 12.14 2.51 -31.21
C LEU A 33 12.57 3.24 -29.94
N ASN A 34 13.84 3.63 -29.84
CA ASN A 34 14.32 4.43 -28.71
C ASN A 34 13.60 5.79 -28.67
N GLY A 35 13.22 6.23 -27.47
CA GLY A 35 12.44 7.46 -27.28
C GLY A 35 10.92 7.33 -27.47
N SER A 36 10.40 6.18 -27.93
CA SER A 36 8.95 5.96 -28.15
C SER A 36 8.09 5.90 -26.87
N GLY A 37 8.68 6.05 -25.69
CA GLY A 37 7.94 6.00 -24.42
C GLY A 37 7.69 4.60 -23.85
N LYS A 38 8.22 3.54 -24.46
CA LYS A 38 8.09 2.15 -23.99
C LYS A 38 8.39 1.93 -22.50
N SER A 39 9.49 2.48 -21.97
CA SER A 39 9.81 2.39 -20.53
C SER A 39 8.82 3.18 -19.66
N ASN A 40 8.15 4.20 -20.21
CA ASN A 40 7.16 4.99 -19.47
C ASN A 40 5.85 4.21 -19.26
N ILE A 41 5.59 3.13 -20.02
CA ILE A 41 4.49 2.20 -19.73
C ILE A 41 4.75 1.49 -18.39
N LEU A 42 5.98 0.98 -18.20
CA LEU A 42 6.38 0.37 -16.94
C LEU A 42 6.34 1.38 -15.80
N ASP A 43 6.84 2.61 -16.01
CA ASP A 43 6.71 3.68 -15.02
C ASP A 43 5.26 3.99 -14.66
N ALA A 44 4.35 3.97 -15.64
CA ALA A 44 2.92 4.19 -15.42
C ALA A 44 2.31 3.09 -14.55
N ILE A 45 2.64 1.82 -14.83
CA ILE A 45 2.22 0.68 -14.03
C ILE A 45 2.77 0.81 -12.59
N CYS A 46 4.07 1.09 -12.46
CA CYS A 46 4.74 1.32 -11.17
C CYS A 46 4.10 2.45 -10.36
N PHE A 47 3.69 3.51 -11.06
CA PHE A 47 3.03 4.66 -10.46
C PHE A 47 1.68 4.26 -9.86
N VAL A 48 0.82 3.51 -10.57
CA VAL A 48 -0.46 3.02 -10.02
C VAL A 48 -0.26 2.01 -8.91
N LEU A 49 0.73 1.14 -9.07
CA LEU A 49 1.11 0.16 -8.05
C LEU A 49 1.53 0.85 -6.74
N GLY A 50 1.98 2.10 -6.79
CA GLY A 50 2.24 2.88 -5.58
C GLY A 50 3.67 2.77 -5.08
N ILE A 51 4.61 2.54 -5.99
CA ILE A 51 6.04 2.67 -5.71
C ILE A 51 6.30 4.09 -5.19
N THR A 52 6.83 4.18 -3.97
CA THR A 52 7.12 5.45 -3.28
C THR A 52 8.48 6.02 -3.66
N ASN A 53 9.42 5.18 -4.09
CA ASN A 53 10.72 5.61 -4.56
C ASN A 53 10.63 6.20 -5.98
N MET A 54 10.66 7.54 -6.08
CA MET A 54 10.57 8.25 -7.36
C MET A 54 11.74 7.96 -8.31
N GLY A 55 12.89 7.55 -7.78
CA GLY A 55 14.04 7.11 -8.59
C GLY A 55 13.71 5.88 -9.45
N VAL A 56 12.85 4.98 -8.96
CA VAL A 56 12.36 3.83 -9.72
C VAL A 56 11.51 4.29 -10.90
N VAL A 57 10.66 5.29 -10.69
CA VAL A 57 9.80 5.88 -11.74
C VAL A 57 10.56 6.96 -12.52
N ARG A 58 11.90 7.04 -12.43
CA ARG A 58 12.75 7.98 -13.19
C ARG A 58 12.21 9.42 -13.15
N ALA A 59 11.88 9.89 -11.95
CA ALA A 59 11.37 11.22 -11.67
C ALA A 59 12.02 11.77 -10.39
N GLN A 60 12.18 13.09 -10.30
CA GLN A 60 12.62 13.73 -9.06
C GLN A 60 11.41 14.04 -8.19
N ASN A 61 10.39 14.63 -8.81
CA ASN A 61 9.16 15.05 -8.14
C ASN A 61 7.93 14.49 -8.86
N LEU A 62 6.77 14.42 -8.18
CA LEU A 62 5.52 13.94 -8.79
C LEU A 62 5.09 14.73 -10.03
N GLN A 63 5.44 16.02 -10.11
CA GLN A 63 5.12 16.86 -11.27
C GLN A 63 5.86 16.43 -12.55
N ASP A 64 7.02 15.77 -12.43
CA ASP A 64 7.76 15.23 -13.59
C ASP A 64 7.00 14.10 -14.31
N LEU A 65 6.02 13.51 -13.63
CA LEU A 65 5.18 12.46 -14.19
C LEU A 65 4.08 13.02 -15.09
N ILE A 66 3.77 14.33 -15.01
CA ILE A 66 2.80 14.98 -15.89
C ILE A 66 3.48 15.31 -17.23
N TYR A 67 2.76 15.11 -18.34
CA TYR A 67 3.26 15.39 -19.68
C TYR A 67 3.85 16.80 -19.78
N LYS A 68 5.14 16.87 -20.18
CA LYS A 68 5.94 18.12 -20.23
C LYS A 68 5.82 18.97 -18.96
N ARG A 69 5.70 18.36 -17.78
CA ARG A 69 5.51 19.05 -16.48
C ARG A 69 4.33 20.03 -16.47
N GLY A 70 3.34 19.81 -17.32
CA GLY A 70 2.18 20.68 -17.50
C GLY A 70 2.40 21.94 -18.34
N GLN A 71 3.60 22.17 -18.88
CA GLN A 71 3.89 23.33 -19.73
C GLN A 71 3.15 23.30 -21.08
N ALA A 72 2.62 22.14 -21.48
CA ALA A 72 1.87 21.96 -22.72
C ALA A 72 0.34 21.97 -22.51
N GLY A 73 -0.15 22.63 -21.47
CA GLY A 73 -1.59 22.73 -21.15
C GLY A 73 -2.20 21.48 -20.49
N VAL A 74 -1.43 20.39 -20.38
CA VAL A 74 -1.85 19.15 -19.70
C VAL A 74 -1.54 19.23 -18.21
N THR A 75 -2.49 19.66 -17.40
CA THR A 75 -2.27 19.89 -15.95
C THR A 75 -2.56 18.68 -15.05
N LYS A 76 -2.93 17.54 -15.64
CA LYS A 76 -3.26 16.31 -14.91
C LYS A 76 -2.62 15.11 -15.58
N ALA A 77 -2.25 14.12 -14.78
CA ALA A 77 -1.91 12.79 -15.27
C ALA A 77 -2.70 11.74 -14.49
N SER A 78 -3.22 10.74 -15.19
CA SER A 78 -3.86 9.59 -14.58
C SER A 78 -3.44 8.32 -15.27
N VAL A 79 -3.23 7.28 -14.48
CA VAL A 79 -3.00 5.94 -14.97
C VAL A 79 -4.00 5.03 -14.29
N THR A 80 -4.66 4.18 -15.06
CA THR A 80 -5.61 3.18 -14.58
C THR A 80 -5.18 1.80 -15.04
N ILE A 81 -5.19 0.83 -14.14
CA ILE A 81 -5.04 -0.58 -14.48
C ILE A 81 -6.38 -1.25 -14.22
N VAL A 82 -6.91 -1.92 -15.23
CA VAL A 82 -8.13 -2.72 -15.15
C VAL A 82 -7.73 -4.18 -15.02
N PHE A 83 -8.27 -4.84 -14.02
CA PHE A 83 -8.01 -6.23 -13.72
C PHE A 83 -9.27 -7.07 -13.90
N ASP A 84 -9.10 -8.25 -14.46
CA ASP A 84 -10.10 -9.31 -14.46
C ASP A 84 -10.14 -9.96 -13.08
N ASN A 85 -11.34 -9.99 -12.50
CA ASN A 85 -11.63 -10.54 -11.17
C ASN A 85 -12.71 -11.64 -11.21
N ARG A 86 -12.84 -12.35 -12.34
CA ARG A 86 -13.81 -13.45 -12.47
C ARG A 86 -13.51 -14.65 -11.57
N ASP A 87 -12.25 -14.90 -11.22
CA ASP A 87 -11.86 -15.92 -10.24
C ASP A 87 -12.05 -15.41 -8.81
N LYS A 88 -13.23 -15.69 -8.24
CA LYS A 88 -13.61 -15.27 -6.88
C LYS A 88 -12.68 -15.80 -5.80
N LYS A 89 -12.01 -16.94 -6.01
CA LYS A 89 -11.06 -17.49 -5.02
C LYS A 89 -9.80 -16.64 -4.88
N LYS A 90 -9.44 -15.92 -5.94
CA LYS A 90 -8.28 -15.01 -5.99
C LYS A 90 -8.69 -13.54 -5.89
N SER A 91 -9.96 -13.26 -5.61
CA SER A 91 -10.46 -11.90 -5.47
C SER A 91 -9.94 -11.28 -4.18
N PRO A 92 -9.58 -9.98 -4.19
CA PRO A 92 -9.43 -9.22 -2.96
C PRO A 92 -10.70 -9.28 -2.11
N ILE A 93 -10.53 -9.26 -0.79
CA ILE A 93 -11.63 -9.22 0.17
C ILE A 93 -12.48 -7.97 -0.05
N GLY A 94 -13.79 -8.13 -0.16
CA GLY A 94 -14.75 -7.05 -0.37
C GLY A 94 -14.92 -6.62 -1.83
N PHE A 95 -14.32 -7.35 -2.78
CA PHE A 95 -14.45 -7.10 -4.22
C PHE A 95 -14.98 -8.31 -5.00
N GLU A 96 -15.46 -9.36 -4.33
CA GLU A 96 -15.87 -10.64 -4.91
C GLU A 96 -17.10 -10.55 -5.83
N GLU A 97 -17.88 -9.48 -5.69
CA GLU A 97 -19.05 -9.20 -6.53
C GLU A 97 -18.68 -8.54 -7.86
N TYR A 98 -17.50 -7.93 -7.93
CA TYR A 98 -17.05 -7.22 -9.13
C TYR A 98 -16.31 -8.18 -10.06
N ALA A 99 -16.83 -8.34 -11.29
CA ALA A 99 -16.15 -9.12 -12.33
C ALA A 99 -14.85 -8.45 -12.82
N GLN A 100 -14.74 -7.14 -12.65
CA GLN A 100 -13.55 -6.35 -12.96
C GLN A 100 -13.27 -5.33 -11.87
N ILE A 101 -11.99 -5.09 -11.60
CA ILE A 101 -11.53 -4.09 -10.65
C ILE A 101 -10.64 -3.11 -11.39
N SER A 102 -10.93 -1.83 -11.29
CA SER A 102 -10.11 -0.74 -11.84
C SER A 102 -9.42 -0.01 -10.70
N VAL A 103 -8.10 0.16 -10.81
CA VAL A 103 -7.31 0.95 -9.86
C VAL A 103 -6.69 2.11 -10.63
N THR A 104 -7.04 3.32 -10.24
CA THR A 104 -6.55 4.56 -10.84
C THR A 104 -5.70 5.32 -9.84
N ARG A 105 -4.54 5.81 -10.28
CA ARG A 105 -3.80 6.86 -9.56
C ARG A 105 -3.78 8.12 -10.42
N GLN A 106 -4.15 9.25 -9.82
CA GLN A 106 -4.19 10.54 -10.48
C GLN A 106 -3.37 11.57 -9.72
N ILE A 107 -2.67 12.41 -10.47
CA ILE A 107 -1.97 13.61 -9.98
C ILE A 107 -2.44 14.83 -10.77
N VAL A 108 -2.44 15.98 -10.11
CA VAL A 108 -2.77 17.28 -10.68
C VAL A 108 -1.63 18.23 -10.36
N LEU A 109 -1.29 19.12 -11.30
CA LEU A 109 -0.25 20.12 -11.13
C LEU A 109 -0.60 21.02 -9.93
N GLY A 110 0.34 21.16 -8.99
CA GLY A 110 0.12 21.88 -7.74
C GLY A 110 -0.86 21.21 -6.75
N GLY A 111 -1.43 20.06 -7.10
CA GLY A 111 -2.37 19.32 -6.28
C GLY A 111 -1.78 18.07 -5.62
N THR A 112 -2.64 17.33 -4.93
CA THR A 112 -2.28 16.07 -4.27
C THR A 112 -2.52 14.86 -5.21
N SER A 113 -1.71 13.82 -5.03
CA SER A 113 -1.99 12.50 -5.61
C SER A 113 -3.22 11.89 -4.93
N LYS A 114 -4.11 11.28 -5.70
CA LYS A 114 -5.23 10.49 -5.17
C LYS A 114 -5.34 9.14 -5.86
N TYR A 115 -5.84 8.17 -5.11
CA TYR A 115 -6.21 6.85 -5.63
C TYR A 115 -7.71 6.75 -5.78
N LEU A 116 -8.14 6.02 -6.81
CA LEU A 116 -9.50 5.59 -6.99
C LEU A 116 -9.52 4.08 -7.23
N ILE A 117 -10.47 3.38 -6.62
CA ILE A 117 -10.79 1.98 -6.91
C ILE A 117 -12.22 1.98 -7.42
N ASN A 118 -12.47 1.50 -8.64
CA ASN A 118 -13.78 1.54 -9.29
C ASN A 118 -14.42 2.94 -9.27
N GLY A 119 -13.60 3.98 -9.44
CA GLY A 119 -14.04 5.38 -9.40
C GLY A 119 -14.24 5.97 -7.99
N HIS A 120 -14.23 5.15 -6.93
CA HIS A 120 -14.34 5.62 -5.55
C HIS A 120 -12.98 5.98 -4.97
N ARG A 121 -12.88 7.11 -4.27
CA ARG A 121 -11.62 7.54 -3.65
C ARG A 121 -11.17 6.52 -2.60
N ALA A 122 -9.93 6.07 -2.71
CA ALA A 122 -9.31 5.13 -1.78
C ALA A 122 -8.05 5.73 -1.15
N GLN A 123 -7.73 5.27 0.07
CA GLN A 123 -6.46 5.60 0.70
C GLN A 123 -5.33 4.75 0.09
N GLN A 124 -4.11 5.28 0.11
CA GLN A 124 -2.94 4.54 -0.39
C GLN A 124 -2.76 3.19 0.32
N GLN A 125 -2.98 3.14 1.64
CA GLN A 125 -2.88 1.90 2.40
C GLN A 125 -3.90 0.85 1.93
N THR A 126 -5.12 1.26 1.59
CA THR A 126 -6.17 0.36 1.07
C THR A 126 -5.74 -0.24 -0.27
N VAL A 127 -5.18 0.58 -1.16
CA VAL A 127 -4.67 0.13 -2.46
C VAL A 127 -3.50 -0.84 -2.29
N GLN A 128 -2.57 -0.54 -1.38
CA GLN A 128 -1.46 -1.43 -1.05
C GLN A 128 -1.96 -2.78 -0.50
N ASN A 129 -2.93 -2.76 0.42
CA ASN A 129 -3.53 -3.98 0.96
C ASN A 129 -4.25 -4.79 -0.13
N LEU A 130 -4.93 -4.12 -1.07
CA LEU A 130 -5.57 -4.76 -2.22
C LEU A 130 -4.53 -5.49 -3.07
N PHE A 131 -3.45 -4.81 -3.48
CA PHE A 131 -2.40 -5.44 -4.27
C PHE A 131 -1.67 -6.56 -3.50
N GLN A 132 -1.44 -6.38 -2.20
CA GLN A 132 -0.88 -7.42 -1.35
C GLN A 132 -1.79 -8.67 -1.24
N SER A 133 -3.12 -8.48 -1.18
CA SER A 133 -4.07 -9.59 -1.10
C SER A 133 -4.05 -10.50 -2.35
N VAL A 134 -3.65 -9.94 -3.49
CA VAL A 134 -3.49 -10.68 -4.75
C VAL A 134 -2.04 -11.01 -5.06
N GLN A 135 -1.18 -10.98 -4.04
CA GLN A 135 0.26 -11.30 -4.10
C GLN A 135 1.06 -10.41 -5.06
N LEU A 136 0.51 -9.26 -5.45
CA LEU A 136 1.21 -8.22 -6.19
C LEU A 136 1.89 -7.28 -5.20
N ASN A 137 2.96 -7.73 -4.56
CA ASN A 137 3.70 -6.84 -3.67
C ASN A 137 4.60 -5.89 -4.47
N ILE A 138 4.18 -4.63 -4.49
CA ILE A 138 4.81 -3.52 -5.22
C ILE A 138 6.24 -3.23 -4.74
N ASN A 139 6.52 -3.54 -3.48
CA ASN A 139 7.84 -3.35 -2.89
C ASN A 139 8.75 -4.57 -3.11
N ASN A 140 8.24 -5.65 -3.69
CA ASN A 140 9.03 -6.84 -3.98
C ASN A 140 10.03 -6.56 -5.12
N PRO A 141 11.34 -6.74 -4.92
CA PRO A 141 12.30 -6.69 -6.01
C PRO A 141 12.07 -7.75 -7.10
N ASN A 142 11.34 -8.84 -6.81
CA ASN A 142 11.03 -9.92 -7.75
C ASN A 142 9.93 -9.57 -8.73
N PHE A 143 9.03 -8.65 -8.37
CA PHE A 143 7.92 -8.28 -9.24
C PHE A 143 8.39 -7.38 -10.40
N LEU A 144 9.44 -6.59 -10.17
CA LEU A 144 9.93 -5.64 -11.15
C LEU A 144 11.46 -5.58 -11.16
N ILE A 145 12.06 -6.21 -12.17
CA ILE A 145 13.49 -6.12 -12.43
C ILE A 145 13.72 -5.05 -13.51
N MET A 146 14.12 -3.87 -13.06
CA MET A 146 14.53 -2.79 -13.96
C MET A 146 15.97 -3.00 -14.45
N GLN A 147 16.31 -2.34 -15.56
CA GLN A 147 17.68 -2.31 -16.07
C GLN A 147 18.66 -1.85 -14.97
N GLY A 148 19.80 -2.54 -14.84
CA GLY A 148 20.80 -2.27 -13.79
C GLY A 148 20.46 -2.81 -12.41
N ARG A 149 19.24 -3.32 -12.17
CA ARG A 149 18.88 -3.98 -10.90
C ARG A 149 19.53 -5.35 -10.74
N ILE A 150 19.91 -6.00 -11.85
CA ILE A 150 20.51 -7.33 -11.83
C ILE A 150 21.84 -7.37 -11.06
N THR A 151 22.69 -6.34 -11.20
CA THR A 151 23.94 -6.23 -10.43
C THR A 151 23.68 -6.02 -8.94
N LYS A 152 22.57 -5.36 -8.58
CA LYS A 152 22.14 -5.25 -7.18
C LYS A 152 21.73 -6.61 -6.62
N VAL A 153 20.94 -7.38 -7.38
CA VAL A 153 20.53 -8.74 -6.99
C VAL A 153 21.75 -9.64 -6.77
N LEU A 154 22.74 -9.58 -7.67
CA LEU A 154 23.99 -10.34 -7.53
C LEU A 154 24.80 -9.97 -6.28
N ASN A 155 24.69 -8.73 -5.80
CA ASN A 155 25.41 -8.21 -4.64
C ASN A 155 24.55 -8.14 -3.36
N MET A 156 23.37 -8.77 -3.34
CA MET A 156 22.48 -8.72 -2.17
C MET A 156 23.10 -9.41 -0.96
N LYS A 157 22.90 -8.82 0.22
CA LYS A 157 23.30 -9.44 1.48
C LYS A 157 22.37 -10.61 1.82
N PRO A 158 22.81 -11.61 2.62
CA PRO A 158 21.98 -12.75 3.01
C PRO A 158 20.60 -12.38 3.57
N VAL A 159 20.52 -11.29 4.35
CA VAL A 159 19.26 -10.77 4.91
C VAL A 159 18.29 -10.28 3.82
N GLU A 160 18.81 -9.66 2.75
CA GLU A 160 17.99 -9.20 1.63
C GLU A 160 17.48 -10.37 0.77
N ILE A 161 18.32 -11.41 0.61
CA ILE A 161 17.95 -12.65 -0.07
C ILE A 161 16.89 -13.41 0.74
N LEU A 162 17.04 -13.50 2.06
CA LEU A 162 16.04 -14.13 2.92
C LEU A 162 14.69 -13.42 2.80
N ALA A 163 14.68 -12.09 2.92
CA ALA A 163 13.46 -11.30 2.77
C ALA A 163 12.79 -11.51 1.41
N MET A 164 13.59 -11.69 0.34
CA MET A 164 13.10 -12.00 -1.00
C MET A 164 12.43 -13.39 -1.06
N ILE A 165 13.02 -14.40 -0.41
CA ILE A 165 12.48 -15.77 -0.36
C ILE A 165 11.20 -15.82 0.48
N GLU A 166 11.18 -15.21 1.66
CA GLU A 166 10.00 -15.14 2.54
C GLU A 166 8.80 -14.49 1.85
N GLU A 167 9.08 -13.50 0.99
CA GLU A 167 8.05 -12.83 0.23
C GLU A 167 7.52 -13.69 -0.92
N ALA A 168 8.39 -14.41 -1.61
CA ALA A 168 8.00 -15.39 -2.63
C ALA A 168 7.20 -16.57 -2.03
N ALA A 169 7.55 -17.00 -0.82
CA ALA A 169 6.81 -18.00 -0.06
C ALA A 169 5.51 -17.47 0.57
N GLY A 170 5.33 -16.14 0.57
CA GLY A 170 4.17 -15.48 1.17
C GLY A 170 4.17 -15.43 2.71
N THR A 171 5.24 -15.85 3.38
CA THR A 171 5.34 -15.88 4.85
C THR A 171 5.51 -14.49 5.45
N ARG A 172 6.12 -13.55 4.71
CA ARG A 172 6.38 -12.18 5.17
C ARG A 172 5.14 -11.44 5.66
N MET A 173 4.00 -11.61 4.98
CA MET A 173 2.74 -10.95 5.37
C MET A 173 2.22 -11.47 6.71
N PHE A 174 2.39 -12.77 6.97
CA PHE A 174 2.03 -13.38 8.23
C PHE A 174 2.92 -12.86 9.36
N GLU A 175 4.25 -12.86 9.14
CA GLU A 175 5.23 -12.33 10.10
C GLU A 175 4.96 -10.86 10.45
N ASP A 176 4.73 -9.99 9.46
CA ASP A 176 4.41 -8.57 9.69
C ASP A 176 3.12 -8.38 10.50
N ARG A 177 2.10 -9.20 10.25
CA ARG A 177 0.83 -9.17 11.01
C ARG A 177 1.05 -9.65 12.44
N ARG A 178 1.82 -10.72 12.62
CA ARG A 178 2.17 -11.29 13.92
C ARG A 178 2.94 -10.26 14.75
N ASP A 179 3.95 -9.61 14.18
CA ASP A 179 4.76 -8.62 14.87
C ASP A 179 3.96 -7.36 15.24
N LYS A 180 3.04 -6.91 14.37
CA LYS A 180 2.09 -5.84 14.70
C LYS A 180 1.15 -6.23 15.84
N ALA A 181 0.65 -7.46 15.84
CA ALA A 181 -0.18 -7.99 16.92
C ALA A 181 0.59 -8.00 18.24
N PHE A 182 1.81 -8.54 18.27
CA PHE A 182 2.66 -8.54 19.48
C PHE A 182 2.96 -7.13 19.99
N LYS A 183 3.29 -6.19 19.10
CA LYS A 183 3.50 -4.77 19.50
C LYS A 183 2.23 -4.15 20.09
N THR A 184 1.06 -4.51 19.57
CA THR A 184 -0.23 -4.01 20.09
C THR A 184 -0.55 -4.63 21.44
N MET A 185 -0.30 -5.93 21.61
CA MET A 185 -0.46 -6.63 22.89
C MET A 185 0.45 -6.02 23.96
N ALA A 186 1.75 -5.86 23.68
CA ALA A 186 2.70 -5.27 24.62
C ALA A 186 2.28 -3.86 25.07
N LYS A 187 1.78 -3.02 24.14
CA LYS A 187 1.24 -1.69 24.50
C LYS A 187 0.01 -1.75 25.39
N LYS A 188 -0.90 -2.69 25.13
CA LYS A 188 -2.10 -2.88 25.94
C LYS A 188 -1.74 -3.40 27.32
N GLU A 189 -0.80 -4.32 27.40
CA GLU A 189 -0.35 -4.93 28.66
C GLU A 189 0.32 -3.90 29.56
N MET A 190 1.21 -3.04 29.02
CA MET A 190 1.75 -1.90 29.78
C MET A 190 0.64 -1.00 30.35
N LYS A 191 -0.41 -0.73 29.57
CA LYS A 191 -1.53 0.10 30.02
C LYS A 191 -2.38 -0.58 31.10
N VAL A 192 -2.51 -1.90 31.05
CA VAL A 192 -3.17 -2.67 32.11
C VAL A 192 -2.35 -2.60 33.39
N THR A 193 -1.03 -2.74 33.30
CA THR A 193 -0.13 -2.62 34.46
C THR A 193 -0.28 -1.24 35.12
N GLU A 194 -0.20 -0.17 34.33
CA GLU A 194 -0.37 1.22 34.81
C GLU A 194 -1.72 1.43 35.52
N ILE A 195 -2.82 0.92 34.96
CA ILE A 195 -4.16 1.01 35.57
C ILE A 195 -4.22 0.20 36.87
N THR A 196 -3.60 -0.97 36.91
CA THR A 196 -3.60 -1.86 38.08
C THR A 196 -2.80 -1.23 39.23
N GLU A 197 -1.67 -0.61 38.91
CA GLU A 197 -0.86 0.15 39.88
C GLU A 197 -1.66 1.33 40.45
N LEU A 198 -2.29 2.16 39.61
CA LEU A 198 -3.16 3.25 40.06
C LEU A 198 -4.31 2.77 40.96
N LEU A 199 -4.96 1.66 40.60
CA LEU A 199 -6.04 1.09 41.39
C LEU A 199 -5.56 0.66 42.78
N LYS A 200 -4.41 0.00 42.84
CA LYS A 200 -3.82 -0.50 44.09
C LYS A 200 -3.26 0.61 44.97
N ASP A 201 -2.62 1.61 44.38
CA ASP A 201 -1.86 2.61 45.13
C ASP A 201 -2.70 3.83 45.51
N GLU A 202 -3.75 4.17 44.73
CA GLU A 202 -4.60 5.33 45.01
C GLU A 202 -6.02 4.95 45.43
N ILE A 203 -6.67 4.02 44.71
CA ILE A 203 -8.10 3.74 44.92
C ILE A 203 -8.34 2.87 46.14
N GLU A 204 -7.60 1.77 46.29
CA GLU A 204 -7.74 0.87 47.45
C GLU A 204 -7.49 1.58 48.79
N PRO A 205 -6.42 2.38 48.98
CA PRO A 205 -6.19 3.07 50.26
C PRO A 205 -7.26 4.12 50.56
N LYS A 206 -7.78 4.79 49.53
CA LYS A 206 -8.86 5.76 49.69
C LYS A 206 -10.17 5.08 50.06
N LEU A 207 -10.44 3.91 49.49
CA LEU A 207 -11.57 3.07 49.88
C LEU A 207 -11.47 2.64 51.35
N GLU A 208 -10.30 2.21 51.81
CA GLU A 208 -10.17 1.79 53.22
C GLU A 208 -10.28 2.94 54.21
N LYS A 209 -9.79 4.14 53.86
CA LYS A 209 -10.09 5.34 54.65
C LYS A 209 -11.59 5.58 54.76
N LEU A 210 -12.31 5.55 53.65
CA LEU A 210 -13.77 5.73 53.64
C LEU A 210 -14.51 4.63 54.44
N ARG A 211 -14.02 3.38 54.41
CA ARG A 211 -14.57 2.29 55.23
C ARG A 211 -14.34 2.53 56.73
N MET A 212 -13.16 3.02 57.12
CA MET A 212 -12.87 3.37 58.51
C MET A 212 -13.74 4.53 59.00
N GLU A 213 -13.88 5.60 58.19
CA GLU A 213 -14.75 6.74 58.50
C GLU A 213 -16.22 6.31 58.66
N LYS A 214 -16.72 5.47 57.76
CA LYS A 214 -18.06 4.89 57.87
C LYS A 214 -18.24 4.10 59.18
N ARG A 215 -17.25 3.30 59.57
CA ARG A 215 -17.33 2.51 60.80
C ARG A 215 -17.36 3.40 62.05
N ALA A 216 -16.49 4.41 62.11
CA ALA A 216 -16.47 5.38 63.20
C ALA A 216 -17.80 6.15 63.31
N PHE A 217 -18.42 6.51 62.19
CA PHE A 217 -19.75 7.15 62.17
C PHE A 217 -20.85 6.24 62.72
N LEU A 218 -20.84 4.95 62.37
CA LEU A 218 -21.82 3.98 62.87
C LEU A 218 -21.67 3.74 64.37
N ASP A 219 -20.44 3.66 64.88
CA ASP A 219 -20.16 3.49 66.31
C ASP A 219 -20.60 4.73 67.12
N TYR A 220 -20.56 5.93 66.54
CA TYR A 220 -21.06 7.17 67.16
C TYR A 220 -22.60 7.26 67.23
N GLN A 221 -23.31 6.54 66.35
CA GLN A 221 -24.78 6.52 66.34
C GLN A 221 -25.39 5.54 67.35
N GLN A 222 -24.61 4.61 67.92
CA GLN A 222 -25.02 3.73 69.02
C GLN A 222 -24.86 4.42 70.38
#